data_AF-T1IWJ2-F1
#
_entry.id   AF-T1IWJ2-F1
#
_cell.length_a   1.000
_cell.length_b   1.000
_cell.length_c   1.000
_cell.angle_alpha   90.00
_cell.angle_beta   90.00
_cell.angle_gamma   90.00
#
_symmetry.space_group_name_H-M   'P 1'
#
loop_
_entity.id
_entity.type
_entity.pdbx_description
1 polymer ?
#
loop_
_entity_poly.entity_id
_entity_poly.type
_entity_poly.pdbx_seq_one_letter_code
_entity_poly.pdbx_strand_id
1 'polypeptide(L)'
;MACESAIKEYNVLTVLDELRAVDDFTQYCFWMRHFANLHPDLRCSPGSNCNTIIHTNQSENNHVTCSKCGNDVHAPADCDMMQKWMEKCAGDVESVRYLNENTKDCPICHVCIEKDGGCDSIRCVNCENIFCWICLGDKKNHENLNFNCEYLPCKSQHPVRQELDKFLFYFGKWEKHVQRVRLGDVTLEKIQKLANDEMLTSEEHLIDWKYLFDAAAVAAECHLTLQFSYVLAYFMECGSRKELLEYQQAQLAAEIGKLSWQIQWAETTDRGSLEFNSSICDRKREMLLTDFAI
;
A
#
# COMPACT_ATOMS: atom_id res chain seq x y z
N MET A 1 10.67 32.04 24.68
CA MET A 1 11.98 31.58 24.21
C MET A 1 11.78 30.17 23.67
N ALA A 2 11.57 30.04 22.36
CA ALA A 2 11.40 28.78 21.68
C ALA A 2 12.49 28.67 20.60
N CYS A 3 13.02 27.46 20.49
CA CYS A 3 14.30 27.05 19.93
C CYS A 3 14.31 27.11 18.39
N GLU A 4 15.36 27.73 17.83
CA GLU A 4 15.77 27.59 16.44
C GLU A 4 16.62 26.32 16.29
N SER A 5 16.23 25.44 15.36
CA SER A 5 17.16 24.51 14.72
C SER A 5 16.64 24.21 13.33
N ALA A 6 17.20 24.92 12.34
CA ALA A 6 16.96 24.74 10.92
C ALA A 6 17.53 23.39 10.45
N ILE A 7 16.67 22.56 9.87
CA ILE A 7 17.05 21.37 9.12
C ILE A 7 17.57 21.86 7.76
N LYS A 8 18.81 21.49 7.38
CA LYS A 8 19.35 21.76 6.05
C LYS A 8 18.52 20.97 5.02
N GLU A 9 17.79 21.71 4.18
CA GLU A 9 17.03 21.18 3.05
C GLU A 9 17.98 20.54 2.02
N TYR A 10 17.71 19.29 1.64
CA TYR A 10 18.35 18.63 0.51
C TYR A 10 17.86 19.27 -0.80
N ASN A 11 18.70 20.08 -1.44
CA ASN A 11 18.35 20.75 -2.70
C ASN A 11 18.52 19.78 -3.89
N VAL A 12 17.40 19.29 -4.41
CA VAL A 12 17.28 18.37 -5.56
C VAL A 12 17.99 18.90 -6.81
N LEU A 13 18.08 20.23 -7.02
CA LEU A 13 18.77 20.80 -8.17
C LEU A 13 20.29 20.51 -8.13
N THR A 14 20.87 20.51 -6.94
CA THR A 14 22.29 20.16 -6.72
C THR A 14 22.56 18.70 -7.06
N VAL A 15 21.65 17.81 -6.66
CA VAL A 15 21.72 16.37 -6.95
C VAL A 15 21.57 16.10 -8.45
N LEU A 16 20.70 16.85 -9.15
CA LEU A 16 20.52 16.75 -10.60
C LEU A 16 21.75 17.23 -11.39
N ASP A 17 22.46 18.26 -10.91
CA ASP A 17 23.71 18.73 -11.52
C ASP A 17 24.88 17.75 -11.28
N GLU A 18 24.93 17.06 -10.14
CA GLU A 18 25.91 16.00 -9.87
C GLU A 18 25.65 14.73 -10.71
N LEU A 19 24.38 14.37 -10.94
CA LEU A 19 23.99 13.23 -11.78
C LEU A 19 24.26 13.44 -13.27
N ARG A 20 24.43 14.70 -13.72
CA ARG A 20 24.85 15.05 -15.09
C ARG A 20 26.27 14.56 -15.41
N ALA A 21 27.09 14.29 -14.39
CA ALA A 21 28.47 13.84 -14.52
C ALA A 21 28.62 12.31 -14.60
N VAL A 22 27.52 11.55 -14.52
CA VAL A 22 27.53 10.08 -14.56
C VAL A 22 27.32 9.60 -16.00
N ASP A 23 28.28 8.85 -16.55
CA ASP A 23 28.37 8.44 -17.96
C ASP A 23 27.24 7.50 -18.48
N ASP A 24 26.27 7.11 -17.65
CA ASP A 24 25.17 6.24 -18.06
C ASP A 24 23.88 7.03 -18.36
N PHE A 25 23.74 7.38 -19.64
CA PHE A 25 22.63 8.17 -20.20
C PHE A 25 21.25 7.56 -19.92
N THR A 26 21.14 6.24 -19.77
CA THR A 26 19.85 5.56 -19.54
C THR A 26 19.41 5.70 -18.09
N GLN A 27 20.36 5.60 -17.16
CA GLN A 27 20.11 5.77 -15.74
C GLN A 27 19.84 7.24 -15.39
N TYR A 28 20.54 8.18 -16.04
CA TYR A 28 20.25 9.61 -15.95
C TYR A 28 18.79 9.94 -16.34
N CYS A 29 18.28 9.37 -17.43
CA CYS A 29 16.91 9.62 -17.89
C CYS A 29 15.83 9.05 -16.93
N PHE A 30 16.11 7.92 -16.28
CA PHE A 30 15.23 7.33 -15.27
C PHE A 30 15.15 8.22 -14.01
N TRP A 31 16.30 8.62 -13.47
CA TRP A 31 16.37 9.50 -12.31
C TRP A 31 15.81 10.89 -12.59
N MET A 32 16.04 11.45 -13.77
CA MET A 32 15.43 12.72 -14.19
C MET A 32 13.90 12.65 -14.22
N ARG A 33 13.31 11.57 -14.72
CA ARG A 33 11.85 11.38 -14.70
C ARG A 33 11.34 11.17 -13.28
N HIS A 34 12.04 10.36 -12.49
CA HIS A 34 11.71 10.10 -11.09
C HIS A 34 11.74 11.40 -10.27
N PHE A 35 12.84 12.16 -10.30
CA PHE A 35 12.99 13.43 -9.58
C PHE A 35 12.14 14.57 -10.13
N ALA A 36 11.94 14.66 -11.46
CA ALA A 36 11.02 15.64 -12.02
C ALA A 36 9.57 15.37 -11.60
N ASN A 37 9.16 14.11 -11.46
CA ASN A 37 7.84 13.75 -10.95
C ASN A 37 7.71 13.95 -9.44
N LEU A 38 8.82 13.97 -8.70
CA LEU A 38 8.88 14.26 -7.27
C LEU A 38 9.00 15.76 -6.95
N HIS A 39 9.30 16.61 -7.93
CA HIS A 39 9.42 18.05 -7.75
C HIS A 39 8.11 18.75 -8.16
N PRO A 40 7.55 19.64 -7.32
CA PRO A 40 6.19 20.17 -7.48
C PRO A 40 6.09 21.02 -8.74
N ASP A 41 7.15 21.76 -9.07
CA ASP A 41 7.19 22.63 -10.24
C ASP A 41 7.79 22.00 -11.50
N LEU A 42 8.23 20.73 -11.53
CA LEU A 42 8.83 20.15 -12.76
C LEU A 42 7.89 19.12 -13.39
N ARG A 43 7.76 19.14 -14.71
CA ARG A 43 7.09 18.08 -15.48
C ARG A 43 7.91 17.72 -16.71
N CYS A 44 7.86 16.43 -17.08
CA CYS A 44 8.41 15.95 -18.35
C CYS A 44 7.40 16.18 -19.48
N SER A 45 7.86 16.70 -20.63
CA SER A 45 7.00 16.87 -21.80
C SER A 45 6.50 15.51 -22.35
N PRO A 46 5.26 15.40 -22.85
CA PRO A 46 4.66 14.12 -23.23
C PRO A 46 5.15 13.53 -24.58
N GLY A 47 6.31 13.95 -25.09
CA GLY A 47 6.87 13.46 -26.35
C GLY A 47 7.91 12.37 -26.13
N SER A 48 7.83 11.28 -26.92
CA SER A 48 8.67 10.08 -26.80
C SER A 48 10.18 10.25 -27.04
N ASN A 49 10.69 11.47 -27.18
CA ASN A 49 12.14 11.77 -27.24
C ASN A 49 12.50 13.25 -26.91
N CYS A 50 11.70 13.98 -26.12
CA CYS A 50 11.95 15.40 -25.86
C CYS A 50 12.36 15.68 -24.39
N ASN A 51 13.66 15.99 -24.19
CA ASN A 51 14.33 16.22 -22.90
C ASN A 51 14.12 17.65 -22.33
N THR A 52 12.92 18.22 -22.48
CA THR A 52 12.64 19.58 -21.99
C THR A 52 11.79 19.50 -20.73
N ILE A 53 12.33 20.02 -19.62
CA ILE A 53 11.62 20.16 -18.34
C ILE A 53 10.87 21.49 -18.34
N ILE A 54 9.58 21.45 -18.02
CA ILE A 54 8.74 22.65 -17.92
C ILE A 54 8.57 22.98 -16.45
N HIS A 55 8.87 24.23 -16.07
CA HIS A 55 8.59 24.78 -14.75
C HIS A 55 7.12 25.21 -14.64
N THR A 56 6.37 24.68 -13.68
CA THR A 56 4.99 25.09 -13.37
C THR A 56 4.93 25.62 -11.96
N ASN A 57 4.97 26.94 -11.78
CA ASN A 57 4.92 27.58 -10.46
C ASN A 57 3.61 27.28 -9.71
N GLN A 58 3.73 26.75 -8.50
CA GLN A 58 2.99 27.07 -7.25
C GLN A 58 2.49 25.84 -6.47
N SER A 59 3.26 25.42 -5.45
CA SER A 59 2.88 25.40 -4.01
C SER A 59 3.69 24.33 -3.24
N GLU A 60 4.03 24.65 -2.00
CA GLU A 60 5.03 24.01 -1.12
C GLU A 60 4.67 22.59 -0.59
N ASN A 61 4.06 21.72 -1.39
CA ASN A 61 3.88 20.32 -1.02
C ASN A 61 3.99 19.41 -2.25
N ASN A 62 5.04 18.59 -2.29
CA ASN A 62 5.42 17.65 -3.36
C ASN A 62 4.46 16.44 -3.47
N HIS A 63 3.16 16.66 -3.47
CA HIS A 63 2.17 15.60 -3.56
C HIS A 63 1.80 15.32 -5.02
N VAL A 64 2.10 14.11 -5.50
CA VAL A 64 1.74 13.69 -6.87
C VAL A 64 0.25 13.38 -6.90
N THR A 65 -0.50 14.13 -7.71
CA THR A 65 -1.94 13.97 -7.88
C THR A 65 -2.31 13.51 -9.29
N CYS A 66 -3.48 12.89 -9.41
CA CYS A 66 -4.09 12.55 -10.67
C CYS A 66 -4.44 13.82 -11.45
N SER A 67 -3.92 13.94 -12.67
CA SER A 67 -4.15 15.11 -13.53
C SER A 67 -5.59 15.29 -14.00
N LYS A 68 -6.43 14.24 -13.89
CA LYS A 68 -7.85 14.28 -14.31
C LYS A 68 -8.78 14.72 -13.20
N CYS A 69 -8.63 14.17 -11.98
CA CYS A 69 -9.55 14.39 -10.88
C CYS A 69 -8.96 15.16 -9.69
N GLY A 70 -7.65 15.41 -9.67
CA GLY A 70 -6.97 16.15 -8.61
C GLY A 70 -6.76 15.37 -7.30
N ASN A 71 -7.28 14.14 -7.17
CA ASN A 71 -7.03 13.26 -6.02
C ASN A 71 -5.63 12.61 -6.10
N ASP A 72 -5.24 11.91 -5.04
CA ASP A 72 -4.02 11.08 -5.01
C ASP A 72 -3.95 10.12 -6.21
N VAL A 73 -2.74 9.77 -6.65
CA VAL A 73 -2.55 8.77 -7.71
C VAL A 73 -3.23 7.46 -7.30
N HIS A 74 -4.25 7.06 -8.07
CA HIS A 74 -5.17 5.99 -7.70
C HIS A 74 -5.11 4.77 -8.63
N ALA A 75 -4.01 4.55 -9.35
CA ALA A 75 -3.84 3.35 -10.17
C ALA A 75 -3.77 2.08 -9.28
N PRO A 76 -4.40 0.96 -9.65
CA PRO A 76 -5.02 0.68 -10.97
C PRO A 76 -6.49 1.12 -11.12
N ALA A 77 -7.12 1.73 -10.12
CA ALA A 77 -8.50 2.21 -10.24
C ALA A 77 -8.58 3.47 -11.11
N ASP A 78 -9.71 3.66 -11.81
CA ASP A 78 -9.96 4.89 -12.56
C ASP A 78 -10.55 6.00 -11.66
N CYS A 79 -10.69 7.21 -12.23
CA CYS A 79 -11.21 8.38 -11.51
C CYS A 79 -12.65 8.17 -11.03
N ASP A 80 -13.48 7.50 -11.83
CA ASP A 80 -14.91 7.34 -11.56
C ASP A 80 -15.13 6.36 -10.40
N MET A 81 -14.38 5.25 -10.39
CA MET A 81 -14.33 4.29 -9.29
C MET A 81 -13.85 4.96 -8.01
N MET A 82 -12.79 5.77 -8.09
CA MET A 82 -12.25 6.48 -6.93
C MET A 82 -13.27 7.46 -6.35
N GLN A 83 -13.95 8.23 -7.20
CA GLN A 83 -15.00 9.16 -6.76
C GLN A 83 -16.14 8.42 -6.04
N LYS A 84 -16.69 7.36 -6.67
CA LYS A 84 -17.77 6.55 -6.07
C LYS A 84 -17.35 5.89 -4.76
N TRP A 85 -16.09 5.48 -4.66
CA TRP A 85 -15.53 4.92 -3.44
C TRP A 85 -15.49 5.96 -2.32
N MET A 86 -14.99 7.17 -2.60
CA MET A 86 -14.97 8.26 -1.62
C MET A 86 -16.37 8.67 -1.17
N GLU A 87 -17.35 8.71 -2.08
CA GLU A 87 -18.76 8.96 -1.74
C GLU A 87 -19.32 7.89 -0.80
N LYS A 88 -18.99 6.60 -1.01
CA LYS A 88 -19.37 5.52 -0.08
C LYS A 88 -18.66 5.65 1.28
N CYS A 89 -17.41 6.09 1.29
CA CYS A 89 -16.65 6.32 2.53
C CYS A 89 -17.07 7.60 3.27
N ALA A 90 -17.79 8.53 2.64
CA ALA A 90 -18.16 9.82 3.23
C ALA A 90 -19.19 9.73 4.38
N GLY A 91 -19.75 8.53 4.64
CA GLY A 91 -20.57 8.25 5.81
C GLY A 91 -19.78 8.25 7.11
N ASP A 92 -20.41 7.79 8.20
CA ASP A 92 -19.73 7.61 9.48
C ASP A 92 -18.71 6.46 9.39
N VAL A 93 -17.46 6.83 9.05
CA VAL A 93 -16.32 5.93 8.93
C VAL A 93 -16.07 5.15 10.24
N GLU A 94 -16.36 5.75 11.39
CA GLU A 94 -16.19 5.10 12.69
C GLU A 94 -17.22 3.99 12.88
N SER A 95 -18.48 4.23 12.49
CA SER A 95 -19.50 3.17 12.41
C SER A 95 -19.10 2.06 11.43
N VAL A 96 -18.58 2.40 10.25
CA VAL A 96 -18.14 1.41 9.25
C VAL A 96 -16.99 0.56 9.79
N ARG A 97 -16.00 1.19 10.45
CA ARG A 97 -14.88 0.50 11.08
C ARG A 97 -15.35 -0.42 12.20
N TYR A 98 -16.23 0.08 13.08
CA TYR A 98 -16.81 -0.73 14.15
C TYR A 98 -17.57 -1.94 13.59
N LEU A 99 -18.39 -1.75 12.55
CA LEU A 99 -19.10 -2.83 11.87
C LEU A 99 -18.13 -3.87 11.30
N ASN A 100 -17.07 -3.43 10.62
CA ASN A 100 -16.08 -4.32 10.01
C ASN A 100 -15.28 -5.14 11.04
N GLU A 101 -14.92 -4.53 12.18
CA GLU A 101 -14.09 -5.15 13.21
C GLU A 101 -14.88 -6.06 14.15
N ASN A 102 -16.09 -5.63 14.54
CA ASN A 102 -16.82 -6.21 15.66
C ASN A 102 -18.07 -6.97 15.26
N THR A 103 -18.57 -6.85 14.02
CA THR A 103 -19.84 -7.48 13.63
C THR A 103 -19.70 -8.34 12.38
N LYS A 104 -20.24 -9.56 12.42
CA LYS A 104 -20.39 -10.45 11.24
C LYS A 104 -21.64 -11.30 11.37
N ASP A 105 -22.18 -11.75 10.26
CA ASP A 105 -23.35 -12.63 10.26
C ASP A 105 -22.94 -14.11 10.31
N CYS A 106 -23.76 -14.94 10.97
CA CYS A 106 -23.57 -16.38 10.96
C CYS A 106 -23.68 -16.94 9.52
N PRO A 107 -22.72 -17.75 9.04
CA PRO A 107 -22.75 -18.28 7.67
C PRO A 107 -23.89 -19.27 7.42
N ILE A 108 -24.53 -19.80 8.48
CA ILE A 108 -25.61 -20.80 8.37
C ILE A 108 -27.00 -20.19 8.56
N CYS A 109 -27.20 -19.39 9.61
CA CYS A 109 -28.53 -18.88 9.97
C CYS A 109 -28.67 -17.35 9.88
N HIS A 110 -27.58 -16.65 9.54
CA HIS A 110 -27.57 -15.20 9.27
C HIS A 110 -28.00 -14.31 10.42
N VAL A 111 -27.96 -14.81 11.65
CA VAL A 111 -28.05 -13.94 12.82
C VAL A 111 -26.78 -13.09 12.89
N CYS A 112 -26.95 -11.78 13.11
CA CYS A 112 -25.84 -10.88 13.35
C CYS A 112 -25.15 -11.25 14.67
N ILE A 113 -23.84 -11.40 14.63
CA ILE A 113 -23.00 -11.75 15.78
C ILE A 113 -22.03 -10.58 16.00
N GLU A 114 -22.02 -10.09 17.24
CA GLU A 114 -20.95 -9.20 17.72
C GLU A 114 -19.82 -10.06 18.30
N LYS A 115 -18.57 -9.73 17.98
CA LYS A 115 -17.40 -10.48 18.47
C LYS A 115 -17.21 -10.19 19.96
N ASP A 116 -17.43 -11.20 20.79
CA ASP A 116 -17.24 -11.13 22.24
C ASP A 116 -15.91 -11.81 22.65
N GLY A 117 -14.77 -11.22 22.26
CA GLY A 117 -13.45 -11.63 22.73
C GLY A 117 -12.42 -11.92 21.64
N GLY A 118 -11.26 -12.47 22.03
CA GLY A 118 -10.09 -12.64 21.16
C GLY A 118 -10.04 -13.94 20.33
N CYS A 119 -11.03 -14.82 20.44
CA CYS A 119 -11.02 -16.10 19.72
C CYS A 119 -11.60 -15.95 18.30
N ASP A 120 -10.88 -16.41 17.29
CA ASP A 120 -11.38 -16.43 15.90
C ASP A 120 -12.27 -17.65 15.60
N SER A 121 -12.48 -18.55 16.56
CA SER A 121 -13.48 -19.62 16.46
C SER A 121 -14.77 -19.18 17.15
N ILE A 122 -15.79 -18.87 16.35
CA ILE A 122 -17.09 -18.39 16.87
C ILE A 122 -18.10 -19.51 16.80
N ARG A 123 -18.85 -19.72 17.90
CA ARG A 123 -20.01 -20.60 17.95
C ARG A 123 -21.26 -19.73 17.89
N CYS A 124 -22.08 -19.92 16.85
CA CYS A 124 -23.35 -19.20 16.73
C CYS A 124 -24.32 -19.63 17.83
N VAL A 125 -24.91 -18.68 18.57
CA VAL A 125 -25.89 -18.97 19.63
C VAL A 125 -27.21 -19.52 19.07
N ASN A 126 -27.61 -19.07 17.88
CA ASN A 126 -28.90 -19.47 17.27
C ASN A 126 -28.88 -20.89 16.65
N CYS A 127 -27.84 -21.24 15.88
CA CYS A 127 -27.77 -22.52 15.16
C CYS A 127 -26.64 -23.45 15.63
N GLU A 128 -25.91 -23.07 16.69
CA GLU A 128 -24.82 -23.82 17.31
C GLU A 128 -23.61 -24.16 16.42
N ASN A 129 -23.63 -23.75 15.14
CA ASN A 129 -22.53 -24.00 14.22
C ASN A 129 -21.27 -23.23 14.64
N ILE A 130 -20.10 -23.86 14.45
CA ILE A 130 -18.80 -23.28 14.77
C ILE A 130 -18.07 -22.93 13.47
N PHE A 131 -17.66 -21.68 13.32
CA PHE A 131 -17.00 -21.18 12.12
C PHE A 131 -15.83 -20.25 12.47
N CYS A 132 -14.96 -20.02 11.49
CA CYS A 132 -13.86 -19.09 11.62
C CYS A 132 -14.33 -17.65 11.36
N TRP A 133 -14.06 -16.73 12.29
CA TRP A 133 -14.38 -15.30 12.16
C TRP A 133 -13.70 -14.65 10.95
N ILE A 134 -12.53 -15.14 10.55
CA ILE A 134 -11.72 -14.55 9.48
C ILE A 134 -12.29 -14.94 8.10
N CYS A 135 -12.44 -16.24 7.81
CA CYS A 135 -12.88 -16.71 6.49
C CYS A 135 -14.38 -17.05 6.38
N LEU A 136 -15.12 -17.04 7.50
CA LEU A 136 -16.52 -17.51 7.61
C LEU A 136 -16.72 -18.99 7.19
N GLY A 137 -15.64 -19.76 7.09
CA GLY A 137 -15.66 -21.20 6.79
C GLY A 137 -15.84 -22.07 8.04
N ASP A 138 -16.20 -23.34 7.82
CA ASP A 138 -16.28 -24.35 8.89
C ASP A 138 -14.94 -24.46 9.62
N LYS A 139 -14.98 -24.36 10.96
CA LYS A 139 -13.78 -24.49 11.81
C LYS A 139 -13.03 -25.79 11.54
N LYS A 140 -13.72 -26.89 11.22
CA LYS A 140 -13.10 -28.20 10.97
C LYS A 140 -12.10 -28.16 9.81
N ASN A 141 -12.31 -27.29 8.84
CA ASN A 141 -11.41 -27.16 7.70
C ASN A 141 -10.05 -26.55 8.08
N HIS A 142 -9.98 -25.84 9.21
CA HIS A 142 -8.75 -25.28 9.76
C HIS A 142 -7.88 -26.28 10.52
N GLU A 143 -8.36 -27.51 10.76
CA GLU A 143 -7.56 -28.57 11.39
C GLU A 143 -6.49 -29.12 10.43
N ASN A 144 -6.60 -28.80 9.13
CA ASN A 144 -5.60 -29.12 8.13
C ASN A 144 -4.58 -27.97 7.96
N LEU A 145 -3.29 -28.27 8.10
CA LEU A 145 -2.17 -27.32 7.99
C LEU A 145 -2.07 -26.55 6.65
N ASN A 146 -2.85 -26.94 5.63
CA ASN A 146 -2.83 -26.36 4.29
C ASN A 146 -4.05 -25.45 3.98
N PHE A 147 -4.90 -25.12 4.96
CA PHE A 147 -6.07 -24.29 4.69
C PHE A 147 -5.74 -22.79 4.71
N ASN A 148 -5.85 -22.13 3.56
CA ASN A 148 -5.69 -20.68 3.47
C ASN A 148 -6.97 -19.98 3.94
N CYS A 149 -6.87 -19.19 5.01
CA CYS A 149 -7.98 -18.49 5.64
C CYS A 149 -8.26 -17.15 4.94
N GLU A 150 -8.79 -17.18 3.71
CA GLU A 150 -9.20 -15.97 2.98
C GLU A 150 -10.70 -15.95 2.73
N TYR A 151 -11.39 -14.95 3.31
CA TYR A 151 -12.76 -14.65 2.94
C TYR A 151 -12.78 -13.98 1.56
N LEU A 152 -13.59 -14.52 0.64
CA LEU A 152 -13.80 -13.93 -0.68
C LEU A 152 -15.29 -13.56 -0.82
N PRO A 153 -15.63 -12.26 -0.90
CA PRO A 153 -17.02 -11.81 -1.04
C PRO A 153 -17.72 -12.39 -2.28
N CYS A 154 -16.96 -12.67 -3.35
CA CYS A 154 -17.49 -13.25 -4.58
C CYS A 154 -18.09 -14.66 -4.40
N LYS A 155 -17.69 -15.39 -3.35
CA LYS A 155 -18.21 -16.73 -3.03
C LYS A 155 -19.26 -16.72 -1.92
N SER A 156 -19.65 -15.54 -1.41
CA SER A 156 -20.68 -15.44 -0.37
C SER A 156 -22.05 -15.78 -0.97
N GLN A 157 -22.73 -16.80 -0.43
CA GLN A 157 -24.06 -17.24 -0.88
C GLN A 157 -25.21 -16.44 -0.23
N HIS A 158 -24.95 -15.24 0.31
CA HIS A 158 -25.88 -14.52 1.19
C HIS A 158 -26.48 -13.27 0.50
N PRO A 159 -27.78 -13.28 0.14
CA PRO A 159 -28.39 -12.21 -0.66
C PRO A 159 -28.86 -10.98 0.13
N VAL A 160 -29.04 -11.06 1.46
CA VAL A 160 -29.69 -9.98 2.25
C VAL A 160 -28.74 -8.83 2.59
N ARG A 161 -27.44 -9.11 2.78
CA ARG A 161 -26.41 -8.13 3.19
C ARG A 161 -25.21 -8.06 2.24
N GLN A 162 -25.31 -8.69 1.07
CA GLN A 162 -24.20 -8.91 0.15
C GLN A 162 -23.43 -7.63 -0.22
N GLU A 163 -24.13 -6.51 -0.43
CA GLU A 163 -23.49 -5.24 -0.78
C GLU A 163 -22.72 -4.62 0.40
N LEU A 164 -23.29 -4.69 1.61
CA LEU A 164 -22.65 -4.17 2.82
C LEU A 164 -21.43 -5.03 3.19
N ASP A 165 -21.56 -6.35 3.19
CA ASP A 165 -20.45 -7.27 3.51
C ASP A 165 -19.30 -7.11 2.51
N LYS A 166 -19.64 -6.99 1.22
CA LYS A 166 -18.67 -6.68 0.16
C LYS A 166 -17.98 -5.34 0.45
N PHE A 167 -18.74 -4.29 0.77
CA PHE A 167 -18.17 -2.98 1.09
C PHE A 167 -17.23 -3.06 2.30
N LEU A 168 -17.68 -3.62 3.42
CA LEU A 168 -16.87 -3.75 4.65
C LEU A 168 -15.58 -4.53 4.41
N PHE A 169 -15.65 -5.63 3.63
CA PHE A 169 -14.46 -6.40 3.28
C PHE A 169 -13.41 -5.58 2.54
N TYR A 170 -13.79 -4.92 1.44
CA TYR A 170 -12.83 -4.13 0.66
C TYR A 170 -12.43 -2.84 1.39
N PHE A 171 -13.32 -2.28 2.20
CA PHE A 171 -13.03 -1.13 3.06
C PHE A 171 -11.95 -1.48 4.08
N GLY A 172 -12.07 -2.60 4.80
CA GLY A 172 -11.04 -3.02 5.76
C GLY A 172 -9.67 -3.26 5.11
N LYS A 173 -9.65 -3.82 3.89
CA LYS A 173 -8.40 -4.00 3.13
C LYS A 173 -7.80 -2.65 2.69
N TRP A 174 -8.63 -1.75 2.15
CA TRP A 174 -8.23 -0.40 1.75
C TRP A 174 -7.70 0.41 2.95
N GLU A 175 -8.46 0.48 4.04
CA GLU A 175 -8.11 1.23 5.25
C GLU A 175 -6.80 0.71 5.86
N LYS A 176 -6.59 -0.61 5.90
CA LYS A 176 -5.32 -1.21 6.34
C LYS A 176 -4.14 -0.61 5.58
N HIS A 177 -4.24 -0.45 4.27
CA HIS A 177 -3.14 0.10 3.47
C HIS A 177 -3.01 1.61 3.60
N VAL A 178 -4.10 2.36 3.77
CA VAL A 178 -4.06 3.79 4.14
C VAL A 178 -3.26 4.00 5.44
N GLN A 179 -3.53 3.19 6.47
CA GLN A 179 -2.79 3.29 7.73
C GLN A 179 -1.31 2.92 7.56
N ARG A 180 -0.97 1.98 6.68
CA ARG A 180 0.43 1.61 6.41
C ARG A 180 1.19 2.72 5.72
N VAL A 181 0.58 3.42 4.76
CA VAL A 181 1.19 4.59 4.11
C VAL A 181 1.43 5.69 5.14
N ARG A 182 0.47 5.98 6.03
CA ARG A 182 0.63 6.97 7.11
C ARG A 182 1.75 6.63 8.11
N LEU A 183 1.96 5.35 8.38
CA LEU A 183 3.06 4.89 9.24
C LEU A 183 4.43 4.91 8.53
N GLY A 184 4.44 5.20 7.22
CA GLY A 184 5.65 5.35 6.42
C GLY A 184 6.55 6.47 6.95
N ASP A 185 5.99 7.64 7.28
CA ASP A 185 6.74 8.79 7.79
C ASP A 185 7.48 8.45 9.09
N VAL A 186 6.79 7.77 10.02
CA VAL A 186 7.38 7.30 11.27
C VAL A 186 8.54 6.31 11.03
N THR A 187 8.45 5.52 9.96
CA THR A 187 9.50 4.56 9.58
C THR A 187 10.70 5.30 9.00
N LEU A 188 10.48 6.29 8.14
CA LEU A 188 11.53 7.14 7.58
C LEU A 188 12.25 7.94 8.66
N GLU A 189 11.54 8.50 9.63
CA GLU A 189 12.15 9.19 10.77
C GLU A 189 13.05 8.26 11.60
N LYS A 190 12.66 7.00 11.77
CA LYS A 190 13.48 6.00 12.46
C LYS A 190 14.73 5.67 11.68
N ILE A 191 14.61 5.45 10.36
CA ILE A 191 15.76 5.21 9.48
C ILE A 191 16.73 6.40 9.54
N GLN A 192 16.21 7.62 9.51
CA GLN A 192 17.04 8.84 9.59
C GLN A 192 17.77 8.95 10.94
N LYS A 193 17.11 8.61 12.05
CA LYS A 193 17.74 8.61 13.38
C LYS A 193 18.87 7.57 13.45
N LEU A 194 18.62 6.34 12.99
CA LEU A 194 19.63 5.28 12.93
C LEU A 194 20.84 5.69 12.09
N ALA A 195 20.59 6.28 10.90
CA ALA A 195 21.65 6.76 10.03
C ALA A 195 22.50 7.86 10.70
N ASN A 196 21.86 8.80 11.40
CA ASN A 196 22.55 9.87 12.10
C ASN A 196 23.37 9.36 13.30
N ASP A 197 22.82 8.42 14.08
CA ASP A 197 23.48 7.88 15.28
C ASP A 197 24.74 7.06 14.92
N GLU A 198 24.67 6.24 13.87
CA GLU A 198 25.80 5.43 13.38
C GLU A 198 26.90 6.26 12.69
N MET A 199 26.51 7.38 12.07
CA MET A 199 27.46 8.36 11.52
C MET A 199 28.27 9.09 12.60
N LEU A 200 27.75 9.18 13.82
CA LEU A 200 28.44 9.81 14.96
C LEU A 200 29.39 8.85 15.68
N THR A 201 29.22 7.53 15.51
CA THR A 201 29.98 6.50 16.24
C THR A 201 31.11 5.87 15.44
N SER A 202 31.12 5.95 14.11
CA SER A 202 32.17 5.38 13.26
C SER A 202 32.74 6.39 12.25
N GLU A 203 34.04 6.73 12.40
CA GLU A 203 34.73 7.63 11.44
C GLU A 203 35.10 6.94 10.11
N GLU A 204 35.05 5.60 10.04
CA GLU A 204 35.60 4.83 8.89
C GLU A 204 34.57 3.99 8.10
N HIS A 205 33.29 3.98 8.48
CA HIS A 205 32.28 3.20 7.76
C HIS A 205 31.11 4.08 7.31
N LEU A 206 31.27 4.72 6.15
CA LEU A 206 30.17 5.25 5.35
C LEU A 206 29.31 4.07 4.86
N ILE A 207 28.49 3.50 5.76
CA ILE A 207 27.41 2.62 5.36
C ILE A 207 26.44 3.49 4.57
N ASP A 208 26.34 3.20 3.28
CA ASP A 208 25.36 3.82 2.40
C ASP A 208 23.97 3.43 2.88
N TRP A 209 23.24 4.31 3.58
CA TRP A 209 21.87 4.06 4.09
C TRP A 209 20.80 4.23 3.01
N LYS A 210 21.18 4.63 1.80
CA LYS A 210 20.26 4.88 0.68
C LYS A 210 19.38 3.68 0.37
N TYR A 211 19.91 2.46 0.47
CA TYR A 211 19.13 1.24 0.20
C TYR A 211 17.91 1.09 1.14
N LEU A 212 17.97 1.58 2.39
CA LEU A 212 16.81 1.54 3.30
C LEU A 212 15.74 2.54 2.88
N PHE A 213 16.14 3.74 2.47
CA PHE A 213 15.22 4.75 1.94
C PHE A 213 14.57 4.27 0.63
N ASP A 214 15.37 3.71 -0.27
CA ASP A 214 14.87 3.16 -1.55
C ASP A 214 13.90 1.98 -1.29
N ALA A 215 14.20 1.08 -0.33
CA ALA A 215 13.30 0.00 0.06
C ALA A 215 12.00 0.51 0.71
N ALA A 216 12.08 1.54 1.56
CA ALA A 216 10.90 2.15 2.17
C ALA A 216 10.00 2.85 1.14
N ALA A 217 10.59 3.52 0.15
CA ALA A 217 9.87 4.10 -0.97
C ALA A 217 9.13 3.04 -1.79
N VAL A 218 9.81 1.94 -2.15
CA VAL A 218 9.17 0.80 -2.83
C VAL A 218 8.01 0.23 -2.01
N ALA A 219 8.18 0.06 -0.69
CA ALA A 219 7.12 -0.43 0.17
C ALA A 219 5.90 0.51 0.20
N ALA A 220 6.12 1.83 0.24
CA ALA A 220 5.07 2.84 0.21
C ALA A 220 4.29 2.81 -1.13
N GLU A 221 5.00 2.77 -2.26
CA GLU A 221 4.39 2.66 -3.60
C GLU A 221 3.57 1.37 -3.76
N CYS A 222 4.07 0.25 -3.23
CA CYS A 222 3.37 -1.02 -3.24
C CYS A 222 2.10 -0.98 -2.37
N HIS A 223 2.15 -0.33 -1.20
CA HIS A 223 0.98 -0.12 -0.35
C HIS A 223 -0.07 0.75 -1.02
N LEU A 224 0.35 1.83 -1.69
CA LEU A 224 -0.54 2.71 -2.44
C LEU A 224 -1.22 1.95 -3.58
N THR A 225 -0.47 1.15 -4.33
CA THR A 225 -1.01 0.30 -5.41
C THR A 225 -2.03 -0.71 -4.86
N LEU A 226 -1.72 -1.38 -3.74
CA LEU A 226 -2.67 -2.30 -3.12
C LEU A 226 -3.94 -1.61 -2.66
N GLN A 227 -3.81 -0.46 -2.00
CA GLN A 227 -4.94 0.36 -1.55
C GLN A 227 -5.95 0.55 -2.70
N PHE A 228 -5.49 1.05 -3.85
CA PHE A 228 -6.39 1.32 -4.97
C PHE A 228 -6.76 0.09 -5.78
N SER A 229 -5.95 -0.98 -5.74
CA SER A 229 -6.35 -2.26 -6.33
C SER A 229 -7.58 -2.85 -5.63
N TYR A 230 -7.76 -2.62 -4.32
CA TYR A 230 -8.96 -3.06 -3.61
C TYR A 230 -10.20 -2.25 -3.99
N VAL A 231 -10.04 -0.97 -4.34
CA VAL A 231 -11.11 -0.15 -4.93
C VAL A 231 -11.53 -0.71 -6.28
N LEU A 232 -10.56 -1.01 -7.16
CA LEU A 232 -10.83 -1.69 -8.44
C LEU A 232 -11.57 -3.02 -8.23
N ALA A 233 -11.06 -3.88 -7.34
CA ALA A 233 -11.67 -5.19 -7.05
C ALA A 233 -13.11 -5.09 -6.53
N TYR A 234 -13.45 -4.04 -5.77
CA TYR A 234 -14.82 -3.79 -5.34
C TYR A 234 -15.77 -3.58 -6.53
N PHE A 235 -15.37 -2.79 -7.54
CA PHE A 235 -16.22 -2.51 -8.70
C PHE A 235 -16.18 -3.60 -9.79
N MET A 236 -15.23 -4.54 -9.72
CA MET A 236 -15.18 -5.67 -10.65
C MET A 236 -16.28 -6.71 -10.38
N GLU A 237 -16.85 -7.22 -11.48
CA GLU A 237 -17.73 -8.38 -11.49
C GLU A 237 -16.97 -9.67 -11.13
N CYS A 238 -17.71 -10.65 -10.62
CA CYS A 238 -17.18 -11.98 -10.37
C CYS A 238 -16.81 -12.68 -11.69
N GLY A 239 -15.57 -13.16 -11.77
CA GLY A 239 -15.06 -13.90 -12.92
C GLY A 239 -13.57 -14.14 -12.83
N SER A 240 -13.03 -14.90 -13.78
CA SER A 240 -11.60 -15.29 -13.83
C SER A 240 -10.65 -14.08 -13.76
N ARG A 241 -11.07 -12.94 -14.32
CA ARG A 241 -10.28 -11.71 -14.31
C ARG A 241 -10.13 -11.14 -12.89
N LYS A 242 -11.18 -11.20 -12.09
CA LYS A 242 -11.17 -10.76 -10.69
C LYS A 242 -10.40 -11.74 -9.81
N GLU A 243 -10.54 -13.05 -10.05
CA GLU A 243 -9.76 -14.08 -9.34
C GLU A 243 -8.25 -13.89 -9.56
N LEU A 244 -7.83 -13.53 -10.79
CA LEU A 244 -6.45 -13.19 -11.08
C LEU A 244 -5.99 -11.94 -10.31
N LEU A 245 -6.81 -10.89 -10.24
CA LEU A 245 -6.49 -9.68 -9.47
C LEU A 245 -6.28 -10.03 -7.99
N GLU A 246 -7.22 -10.75 -7.39
CA GLU A 246 -7.18 -11.13 -5.98
C GLU A 246 -5.97 -12.02 -5.68
N TYR A 247 -5.60 -12.90 -6.60
CA TYR A 247 -4.36 -13.68 -6.50
C TYR A 247 -3.11 -12.79 -6.50
N GLN A 248 -3.01 -11.83 -7.43
CA GLN A 248 -1.88 -10.91 -7.49
C GLN A 248 -1.81 -9.97 -6.29
N GLN A 249 -2.97 -9.50 -5.79
CA GLN A 249 -3.08 -8.74 -4.54
C GLN A 249 -2.54 -9.54 -3.35
N ALA A 250 -2.93 -10.80 -3.21
CA ALA A 250 -2.46 -11.65 -2.12
C ALA A 250 -0.94 -11.86 -2.19
N GLN A 251 -0.39 -12.12 -3.38
CA GLN A 251 1.05 -12.25 -3.57
C GLN A 251 1.80 -10.96 -3.22
N LEU A 252 1.34 -9.81 -3.73
CA LEU A 252 1.99 -8.52 -3.48
C LEU A 252 1.89 -8.17 -1.98
N ALA A 253 0.74 -8.38 -1.35
CA ALA A 253 0.57 -8.14 0.09
C ALA A 253 1.51 -8.99 0.96
N ALA A 254 1.74 -10.24 0.56
CA ALA A 254 2.67 -11.13 1.26
C ALA A 254 4.13 -10.65 1.13
N GLU A 255 4.56 -10.25 -0.07
CA GLU A 255 5.93 -9.76 -0.27
C GLU A 255 6.17 -8.41 0.41
N ILE A 256 5.22 -7.46 0.35
CA ILE A 256 5.33 -6.20 1.10
C ILE A 256 5.44 -6.47 2.60
N GLY A 257 4.68 -7.44 3.13
CA GLY A 257 4.77 -7.83 4.53
C GLY A 257 6.18 -8.25 4.95
N LYS A 258 6.87 -9.01 4.08
CA LYS A 258 8.27 -9.40 4.30
C LYS A 258 9.21 -8.19 4.22
N LEU A 259 9.05 -7.35 3.19
CA LEU A 259 9.88 -6.16 3.00
C LEU A 259 9.74 -5.17 4.18
N SER A 260 8.50 -4.90 4.62
CA SER A 260 8.25 -4.05 5.79
C SER A 260 8.88 -4.60 7.06
N TRP A 261 8.86 -5.93 7.26
CA TRP A 261 9.53 -6.54 8.40
C TRP A 261 11.05 -6.33 8.33
N GLN A 262 11.66 -6.54 7.16
CA GLN A 262 13.09 -6.32 6.95
C GLN A 262 13.51 -4.86 7.18
N ILE A 263 12.71 -3.90 6.71
CA ILE A 263 12.95 -2.47 6.96
C ILE A 263 12.89 -2.15 8.46
N GLN A 264 11.92 -2.72 9.17
CA GLN A 264 11.77 -2.50 10.61
C GLN A 264 12.96 -3.07 11.41
N TRP A 265 13.56 -4.17 10.96
CA TRP A 265 14.68 -4.85 11.60
C TRP A 265 15.98 -4.67 10.81
N ALA A 266 16.21 -3.47 10.28
CA ALA A 266 17.33 -3.14 9.41
C ALA A 266 18.70 -3.48 10.01
N GLU A 267 18.88 -3.31 11.32
CA GLU A 267 20.14 -3.63 12.05
C GLU A 267 20.57 -5.10 11.93
N THR A 268 19.62 -6.01 11.71
CA THR A 268 19.88 -7.47 11.61
C THR A 268 19.64 -8.01 10.21
N THR A 269 19.17 -7.16 9.29
CA THR A 269 18.83 -7.55 7.93
C THR A 269 20.03 -7.37 7.00
N ASP A 270 20.37 -8.44 6.27
CA ASP A 270 21.38 -8.37 5.21
C ASP A 270 20.92 -7.45 4.06
N ARG A 271 21.81 -6.56 3.60
CA ARG A 271 21.54 -5.59 2.52
C ARG A 271 21.10 -6.29 1.23
N GLY A 272 21.82 -7.34 0.82
CA GLY A 272 21.52 -8.05 -0.42
C GLY A 272 20.13 -8.69 -0.39
N SER A 273 19.76 -9.25 0.75
CA SER A 273 18.41 -9.79 0.99
C SER A 273 17.32 -8.72 0.93
N LEU A 274 17.56 -7.52 1.48
CA LEU A 274 16.61 -6.40 1.40
C LEU A 274 16.42 -5.91 -0.03
N GLU A 275 17.51 -5.63 -0.75
CA GLU A 275 17.48 -5.14 -2.13
C GLU A 275 16.81 -6.16 -3.07
N PHE A 276 17.06 -7.46 -2.86
CA PHE A 276 16.41 -8.53 -3.59
C PHE A 276 14.90 -8.57 -3.34
N ASN A 277 14.46 -8.49 -2.08
CA ASN A 277 13.03 -8.50 -1.75
C ASN A 277 12.32 -7.20 -2.17
N SER A 278 13.01 -6.06 -2.12
CA SER A 278 12.54 -4.79 -2.68
C SER A 278 12.24 -4.94 -4.18
N SER A 279 13.20 -5.50 -4.93
CA SER A 279 13.05 -5.76 -6.37
C SER A 279 11.90 -6.73 -6.68
N ILE A 280 11.67 -7.75 -5.83
CA ILE A 280 10.53 -8.67 -5.98
C ILE A 280 9.20 -7.93 -5.77
N CYS A 281 9.10 -7.09 -4.73
CA CYS A 281 7.89 -6.30 -4.45
C CYS A 281 7.57 -5.39 -5.64
N ASP A 282 8.58 -4.67 -6.11
CA ASP A 282 8.44 -3.74 -7.23
C ASP A 282 7.98 -4.46 -8.51
N ARG A 283 8.62 -5.58 -8.85
CA ARG A 283 8.22 -6.39 -10.01
C ARG A 283 6.80 -6.91 -9.91
N LYS A 284 6.34 -7.31 -8.72
CA LYS A 284 4.94 -7.76 -8.51
C LYS A 284 3.96 -6.59 -8.62
N ARG A 285 4.33 -5.40 -8.15
CA ARG A 285 3.56 -4.17 -8.31
C ARG A 285 3.42 -3.81 -9.79
N GLU A 286 4.53 -3.79 -10.53
CA GLU A 286 4.54 -3.53 -11.97
C GLU A 286 3.70 -4.52 -12.75
N MET A 287 3.75 -5.82 -12.41
CA MET A 287 2.93 -6.84 -13.04
C MET A 287 1.43 -6.58 -12.80
N LEU A 288 1.03 -6.28 -11.56
CA LEU A 288 -0.35 -5.95 -11.23
C LEU A 288 -0.83 -4.70 -11.99
N LEU A 289 0.00 -3.65 -12.04
CA LEU A 289 -0.31 -2.44 -12.79
C LEU A 289 -0.37 -2.68 -14.30
N THR A 290 0.55 -3.45 -14.86
CA THR A 290 0.57 -3.80 -16.29
C THR A 290 -0.69 -4.55 -16.68
N ASP A 291 -1.12 -5.48 -15.83
CA ASP A 291 -2.31 -6.25 -16.10
C ASP A 291 -3.57 -5.39 -15.92
N PHE A 292 -3.67 -4.55 -14.88
CA PHE A 292 -4.96 -3.99 -14.42
C PHE A 292 -5.09 -2.47 -14.45
N ALA A 293 -4.04 -1.69 -14.72
CA ALA A 293 -4.16 -0.24 -14.81
C ALA A 293 -4.98 0.17 -16.04
N ILE A 294 -5.94 1.08 -15.84
CA ILE A 294 -6.90 1.57 -16.83
C ILE A 294 -6.60 3.03 -17.20
#